data_AF-A0A7K2LTS7-F1
#
_entry.id   AF-A0A7K2LTS7-F1
#
_cell.length_a   1.000
_cell.length_b   1.000
_cell.length_c   1.000
_cell.angle_alpha   90.00
_cell.angle_beta   90.00
_cell.angle_gamma   90.00
#
_symmetry.space_group_name_H-M   'P 1'
#
loop_
_entity.id
_entity.type
_entity.pdbx_description
1 polymer ?
#
loop_
_entity_poly.entity_id
_entity_poly.type
_entity_poly.pdbx_seq_one_letter_code
_entity_poly.pdbx_strand_id
1 'polypeptide(L)' 'LRDAVKMGAGVVGGCPDVDPDPTGYVEAVLEVASEHGCPVDLHTDGGDPARLARIAAMAGGLRPGVTLGPCGGL' A
#
# COMPACT_ATOMS: atom_id res chain seq x y z
N LEU A 1 -8.63 -3.29 -8.99
CA LEU A 1 -7.57 -4.11 -8.36
C LEU A 1 -7.89 -5.60 -8.41
N ARG A 2 -8.98 -6.06 -7.77
CA ARG A 2 -9.35 -7.49 -7.69
C ARG A 2 -9.38 -8.22 -9.04
N ASP A 3 -9.97 -7.61 -10.07
CA ASP A 3 -10.02 -8.24 -11.40
C ASP A 3 -8.65 -8.31 -12.08
N ALA A 4 -7.81 -7.28 -11.91
CA ALA A 4 -6.44 -7.29 -12.43
C ALA A 4 -5.59 -8.39 -11.80
N VAL A 5 -5.75 -8.62 -10.48
CA VAL A 5 -5.08 -9.71 -9.78
C VAL A 5 -5.58 -11.06 -10.25
N LYS A 6 -6.91 -11.23 -10.43
CA LYS A 6 -7.49 -12.43 -11.05
C LYS A 6 -6.96 -12.69 -12.47
N MET A 7 -6.60 -11.63 -13.19
CA MET A 7 -5.99 -11.70 -14.53
C MET A 7 -4.46 -11.89 -14.50
N GLY A 8 -3.84 -11.98 -13.33
CA GLY A 8 -2.40 -12.29 -13.18
C GLY A 8 -1.52 -11.12 -12.77
N ALA A 9 -2.07 -9.99 -12.30
CA ALA A 9 -1.25 -8.93 -11.71
C ALA A 9 -0.53 -9.44 -10.44
N GLY A 10 0.79 -9.32 -10.42
CA GLY A 10 1.64 -9.86 -9.35
C GLY A 10 1.94 -8.91 -8.20
N VAL A 11 1.52 -7.64 -8.27
CA VAL A 11 1.71 -6.59 -7.25
C VAL A 11 0.47 -5.70 -7.24
N VAL A 12 0.07 -5.21 -6.07
CA VAL A 12 -0.98 -4.19 -5.92
C VAL A 12 -0.41 -2.93 -5.29
N GLY A 13 -0.98 -1.76 -5.59
CA GLY A 13 -0.34 -0.52 -5.18
C GLY A 13 -0.83 0.74 -5.88
N GLY A 14 -0.08 1.82 -5.65
CA GLY A 14 -0.28 3.14 -6.25
C GLY A 14 0.07 4.28 -5.28
N CYS A 15 -0.44 5.49 -5.49
CA CYS A 15 -0.03 6.70 -4.78
C CYS A 15 -1.08 7.16 -3.75
N PRO A 16 -0.98 6.77 -2.46
CA PRO A 16 -1.89 7.26 -1.42
C PRO A 16 -1.81 8.78 -1.18
N ASP A 17 -0.71 9.44 -1.55
CA ASP A 17 -0.52 10.85 -1.24
C ASP A 17 -1.42 11.80 -2.05
N VAL A 18 -1.93 11.34 -3.19
CA VAL A 18 -2.84 12.11 -4.06
C VAL A 18 -4.31 11.69 -3.92
N ASP A 19 -4.61 10.71 -3.07
CA ASP A 19 -5.97 10.23 -2.84
C ASP A 19 -6.71 11.17 -1.86
N PRO A 20 -8.01 11.47 -2.07
CA PRO A 20 -8.80 12.24 -1.11
C PRO A 20 -8.97 11.54 0.25
N ASP A 21 -8.88 10.22 0.31
CA ASP A 21 -8.77 9.42 1.54
C ASP A 21 -7.56 8.48 1.49
N PRO A 22 -6.36 8.99 1.85
CA PRO A 22 -5.14 8.19 1.83
C PRO A 22 -5.18 6.96 2.76
N THR A 23 -5.96 7.03 3.85
CA THR A 23 -6.02 5.94 4.82
C THR A 23 -6.89 4.81 4.28
N GLY A 24 -8.10 5.14 3.81
CA GLY A 24 -8.99 4.18 3.15
C GLY A 24 -8.38 3.57 1.89
N TYR A 25 -7.59 4.35 1.14
CA TYR A 25 -6.81 3.84 0.01
C TYR A 25 -5.87 2.69 0.43
N VAL A 26 -5.04 2.94 1.46
CA VAL A 26 -4.07 1.93 1.92
C VAL A 26 -4.79 0.72 2.49
N GLU A 27 -5.84 0.90 3.29
CA GLU A 27 -6.65 -0.21 3.81
C GLU A 27 -7.18 -1.10 2.68
N ALA A 28 -7.78 -0.51 1.64
CA ALA A 28 -8.31 -1.24 0.50
C ALA A 28 -7.22 -2.00 -0.28
N VAL A 29 -6.04 -1.41 -0.47
CA VAL A 29 -4.91 -2.09 -1.13
C VAL A 29 -4.41 -3.26 -0.30
N LEU A 30 -4.25 -3.09 1.01
CA LEU A 30 -3.78 -4.13 1.92
C LEU A 30 -4.79 -5.28 2.05
N GLU A 31 -6.09 -5.00 2.02
CA GLU A 31 -7.14 -6.02 1.98
C GLU A 31 -6.99 -6.92 0.74
N VAL A 32 -6.90 -6.31 -0.45
CA VAL A 32 -6.70 -7.05 -1.70
C VAL A 32 -5.39 -7.84 -1.69
N ALA A 33 -4.32 -7.26 -1.16
CA ALA A 33 -3.03 -7.91 -1.02
C ALA A 33 -3.11 -9.16 -0.12
N SER A 34 -3.81 -9.04 1.01
CA SER A 34 -4.01 -10.13 1.97
C SER A 34 -4.80 -11.29 1.37
N GLU A 35 -5.91 -10.98 0.70
CA GLU A 35 -6.78 -11.97 0.06
C GLU A 35 -6.06 -12.77 -1.03
N HIS A 36 -5.21 -12.11 -1.81
CA HIS A 36 -4.58 -12.71 -2.99
C HIS A 36 -3.12 -13.12 -2.76
N GLY A 37 -2.55 -12.82 -1.59
CA GLY A 37 -1.14 -13.07 -1.29
C GLY A 37 -0.16 -12.24 -2.13
N CYS A 38 -0.61 -11.12 -2.69
CA CYS A 38 0.22 -10.26 -3.53
C CYS A 38 1.03 -9.28 -2.68
N PRO A 39 2.31 -9.01 -3.02
CA PRO A 39 3.06 -7.90 -2.43
C PRO A 39 2.41 -6.54 -2.76
N VAL A 40 2.75 -5.55 -1.94
CA VAL A 40 2.26 -4.17 -2.06
C VAL A 40 3.40 -3.21 -2.41
N ASP A 41 3.13 -2.27 -3.32
CA ASP A 41 4.03 -1.17 -3.66
C ASP A 41 3.30 0.19 -3.55
N LEU A 42 3.68 1.04 -2.60
CA LEU A 42 3.06 2.33 -2.38
C LEU A 42 4.01 3.46 -2.75
N HIS A 43 3.50 4.37 -3.58
CA HIS A 43 4.17 5.58 -3.96
C HIS A 43 3.91 6.67 -2.92
N THR A 44 4.92 7.02 -2.12
CA THR A 44 4.82 8.10 -1.13
C THR A 44 6.09 8.92 -1.08
N ASP A 45 5.93 10.22 -0.82
CA ASP A 45 7.07 11.10 -0.55
C ASP A 45 7.64 10.85 0.85
N GLY A 46 6.87 10.31 1.79
CA GLY A 46 7.37 9.91 3.11
C GLY A 46 7.70 11.05 4.09
N GLY A 47 7.46 12.32 3.71
CA GLY A 47 7.74 13.49 4.57
C GLY A 47 6.83 13.66 5.80
N ASP A 48 5.81 12.80 5.97
CA ASP A 48 4.94 12.77 7.16
C ASP A 48 5.22 11.48 7.98
N PRO A 49 6.00 11.56 9.08
CA PRO A 49 6.29 10.42 9.93
C PRO A 49 5.04 9.75 10.54
N ALA A 50 3.98 10.52 10.81
CA ALA A 50 2.73 9.97 11.35
C ALA A 50 1.95 9.18 10.30
N ARG A 51 2.05 9.57 9.02
CA ARG A 51 1.55 8.76 7.90
C ARG A 51 2.35 7.47 7.74
N LEU A 52 3.67 7.54 7.78
CA LEU A 52 4.53 6.34 7.70
C LEU A 52 4.25 5.35 8.84
N ALA A 53 4.10 5.85 10.06
CA ALA A 53 3.75 5.02 11.22
C ALA A 53 2.39 4.33 11.07
N ARG A 54 1.39 5.03 10.51
CA ARG A 54 0.07 4.45 10.21
C ARG A 54 0.17 3.34 9.17
N ILE A 55 0.92 3.55 8.09
CA ILE A 55 1.13 2.52 7.05
C ILE A 55 1.81 1.29 7.67
N ALA A 56 2.86 1.48 8.46
CA ALA A 56 3.55 0.39 9.14
C ALA A 56 2.63 -0.39 10.09
N ALA A 57 1.79 0.33 10.86
CA ALA A 57 0.83 -0.30 11.76
C ALA A 57 -0.23 -1.13 11.02
N MET A 58 -0.78 -0.61 9.92
CA MET A 58 -1.74 -1.33 9.09
C MET A 58 -1.09 -2.55 8.40
N ALA A 59 0.18 -2.45 8.01
CA ALA A 59 0.89 -3.51 7.34
C ALA A 59 1.38 -4.63 8.29
N GLY A 60 1.46 -4.38 9.60
CA GLY A 60 2.11 -5.27 10.57
C GLY A 60 1.53 -6.69 10.69
N GLY A 61 0.34 -6.95 10.15
CA GLY A 61 -0.28 -8.28 10.12
C GLY A 61 -0.21 -9.01 8.77
N LEU A 62 0.36 -8.38 7.74
CA LEU A 62 0.39 -8.95 6.40
C LEU A 62 1.52 -9.96 6.24
N ARG A 63 1.22 -11.08 5.58
CA ARG A 63 2.24 -12.02 5.11
C ARG A 63 3.00 -11.48 3.89
N PRO A 64 2.34 -10.85 2.89
CA PRO A 64 3.05 -10.21 1.79
C PRO A 64 3.82 -8.97 2.25
N GLY A 65 4.97 -8.70 1.62
CA GLY A 65 5.77 -7.51 1.91
C GLY A 65 5.14 -6.22 1.37
N VAL A 66 5.41 -5.11 2.05
CA VAL A 66 5.03 -3.75 1.62
C VAL A 66 6.29 -2.97 1.30
N THR A 67 6.34 -2.40 0.10
CA THR A 67 7.41 -1.50 -0.35
C THR A 67 6.89 -0.07 -0.38
N LEU A 68 7.69 0.87 0.10
CA LEU A 68 7.45 2.31 0.01
C LEU A 68 8.55 2.95 -0.83
N GLY A 69 8.16 3.81 -1.76
CA GLY A 69 9.10 4.63 -2.53
C GLY A 69 8.40 5.81 -3.19
N PRO A 70 9.10 6.84 -3.67
CA PRO A 70 10.54 7.04 -3.59
C PRO A 70 10.99 7.53 -2.21
N CYS A 71 10.09 7.90 -1.29
CA CYS A 71 10.42 8.43 0.03
C CYS A 71 11.33 9.67 -0.03
N GLY A 72 11.10 10.59 -0.98
CA GLY A 72 11.96 11.76 -1.22
C GLY A 72 12.00 12.79 -0.09
N GLY A 73 10.99 12.78 0.78
CA GLY A 73 10.86 13.64 1.97
C GLY A 73 11.28 12.99 3.29
N LEU A 74 11.78 11.75 3.29
CA LEU A 74 12.37 11.07 4.46
C LEU A 74 13.83 11.46 4.66
#